data_AF-A0A101HFX6-F1
#
_entry.id   AF-A0A101HFX6-F1
#
_cell.length_a   1.000
_cell.length_b   1.000
_cell.length_c   1.000
_cell.angle_alpha   90.00
_cell.angle_beta   90.00
_cell.angle_gamma   90.00
#
_symmetry.space_group_name_H-M   'P 1'
#
loop_
_entity.id
_entity.type
_entity.pdbx_description
1 polymer ?
#
loop_
_entity_poly.entity_id
_entity_poly.type
_entity_poly.pdbx_seq_one_letter_code
_entity_poly.pdbx_strand_id
1 'polypeptide(L)' 'ARQVGALLMDKRTNTYLVNGHNYQDARLRVYLPGNGGLLTAVAMMCAGWDGNAEQTPGFPKNGKWNVEWENLAPMP' A
#
# COMPACT_ATOMS: atom_id res chain seq x y z
N ALA A 1 -4.31 -10.42 -2.61
CA ALA A 1 -4.01 -10.06 -4.03
C ALA A 1 -4.92 -8.96 -4.61
N ARG A 2 -6.24 -8.99 -4.41
CA ARG A 2 -7.19 -8.07 -5.09
C ARG A 2 -7.10 -6.58 -4.69
N GLN A 3 -6.66 -6.27 -3.47
CA GLN A 3 -6.59 -4.89 -2.98
C GLN A 3 -5.37 -4.10 -3.47
N VAL A 4 -4.20 -4.75 -3.61
CA VAL A 4 -3.01 -4.12 -4.24
C VAL A 4 -3.30 -3.73 -5.69
N GLY A 5 -4.08 -4.54 -6.40
CA GLY A 5 -4.52 -4.23 -7.76
C GLY A 5 -5.32 -2.92 -7.87
N ALA A 6 -6.03 -2.50 -6.81
CA ALA A 6 -6.76 -1.24 -6.79
C ALA A 6 -5.84 -0.01 -6.76
N LEU A 7 -4.69 -0.12 -6.09
CA LEU A 7 -3.66 0.93 -6.09
C LEU A 7 -2.95 1.05 -7.44
N LEU A 8 -2.87 -0.05 -8.18
CA LEU A 8 -2.19 -0.13 -9.48
C LEU A 8 -3.15 0.03 -10.67
N MET A 9 -4.42 0.39 -10.41
CA MET A 9 -5.37 0.68 -11.48
C MET A 9 -4.91 1.88 -12.31
N ASP A 10 -5.14 1.80 -13.62
CA ASP A 10 -4.88 2.89 -14.55
C ASP A 10 -5.89 4.04 -14.35
N LYS A 11 -5.62 4.85 -13.33
CA LYS A 11 -6.35 6.07 -12.97
C LYS A 11 -5.35 7.16 -12.64
N ARG A 12 -5.62 8.38 -13.12
CA ARG A 12 -4.81 9.59 -12.86
C ARG A 12 -4.47 9.81 -11.38
N THR A 13 -5.37 9.47 -10.46
CA THR A 13 -5.16 9.59 -9.01
C THR A 13 -4.18 8.57 -8.42
N ASN A 14 -3.84 7.53 -9.19
CA ASN A 14 -2.86 6.50 -8.84
C ASN A 14 -1.49 6.76 -9.50
N THR A 15 -1.36 7.82 -10.30
CA THR A 15 -0.07 8.28 -10.84
C THR A 15 0.78 8.84 -9.69
N TYR A 16 1.96 8.28 -9.47
CA TYR A 16 2.93 8.79 -8.50
C TYR A 16 4.01 9.64 -9.19
N LEU A 17 4.33 10.77 -8.58
CA LEU A 17 5.44 11.63 -9.01
C LEU A 17 6.77 11.11 -8.44
N VAL A 18 7.91 11.58 -8.98
CA VAL A 18 9.26 11.21 -8.52
C VAL A 18 9.48 11.52 -7.03
N ASN A 19 8.75 12.50 -6.50
CA ASN A 19 8.76 12.84 -5.07
C ASN A 19 7.85 11.94 -4.20
N GLY A 20 7.25 10.90 -4.76
CA GLY A 20 6.42 9.93 -4.03
C GLY A 20 4.97 10.33 -3.81
N HIS A 21 4.51 11.47 -4.32
CA HIS A 21 3.11 11.90 -4.17
C HIS A 21 2.19 11.36 -5.26
N ASN A 22 1.00 10.90 -4.88
CA ASN A 22 -0.10 10.67 -5.81
C ASN A 22 -0.60 12.01 -6.39
N TYR A 23 -0.57 12.12 -7.72
CA TYR A 23 -1.01 13.31 -8.44
C TYR A 23 -2.54 13.39 -8.52
N GLN A 24 -3.12 14.54 -8.18
CA GLN A 24 -4.56 14.81 -8.34
C GLN A 24 -4.84 15.78 -9.49
N ASP A 25 -4.33 17.01 -9.39
CA ASP A 25 -4.48 18.04 -10.43
C ASP A 25 -3.39 19.13 -10.29
N ALA A 26 -3.21 19.99 -11.29
CA ALA A 26 -2.17 21.03 -11.34
C ALA A 26 -2.24 22.02 -10.15
N ARG A 27 -3.46 22.29 -9.65
CA ARG A 27 -3.71 23.17 -8.50
C ARG A 27 -3.59 22.46 -7.15
N LEU A 28 -3.74 21.14 -7.13
CA LEU A 28 -3.74 20.31 -5.92
C LEU A 28 -2.91 19.07 -6.20
N ARG A 29 -1.58 19.23 -6.19
CA ARG A 29 -0.62 18.20 -6.64
C ARG A 29 -0.53 16.98 -5.71
N VAL A 30 -1.13 17.03 -4.53
CA VAL A 30 -1.04 15.98 -3.50
C VAL A 30 -2.43 15.38 -3.25
N TYR A 31 -2.64 14.14 -3.68
CA TYR A 31 -3.85 13.38 -3.38
C TYR A 31 -3.70 12.64 -2.05
N LEU A 32 -4.15 13.26 -0.97
CA LEU A 32 -4.08 12.68 0.38
C LEU A 32 -4.79 11.32 0.51
N PRO A 33 -5.99 11.08 -0.08
CA PRO A 33 -6.62 9.77 -0.03
C PRO A 33 -5.82 8.66 -0.74
N GLY A 34 -5.09 8.99 -1.81
CA GLY A 34 -4.23 8.03 -2.52
C GLY A 34 -3.00 7.66 -1.70
N ASN A 35 -2.33 8.66 -1.12
CA ASN A 35 -1.19 8.44 -0.22
C ASN A 35 -1.62 7.62 1.01
N GLY A 36 -2.78 7.94 1.61
CA GLY A 36 -3.35 7.18 2.71
C GLY A 36 -3.67 5.74 2.30
N GLY A 37 -4.30 5.53 1.14
CA GLY A 37 -4.58 4.20 0.61
C GLY A 37 -3.31 3.37 0.36
N LEU A 38 -2.23 3.99 -0.12
CA LEU A 38 -0.94 3.33 -0.29
C LEU A 38 -0.36 2.89 1.05
N LEU A 39 -0.32 3.77 2.06
CA LEU A 39 0.16 3.42 3.40
C LEU A 39 -0.68 2.31 4.03
N THR A 40 -2.01 2.38 3.89
CA THR A 40 -2.93 1.35 4.37
C THR A 40 -2.64 -0.01 3.71
N ALA A 41 -2.40 -0.04 2.39
CA ALA A 41 -2.08 -1.30 1.73
C ALA A 41 -0.72 -1.86 2.17
N VAL A 42 0.31 -1.01 2.35
CA VAL A 42 1.61 -1.47 2.88
C VAL A 42 1.44 -2.01 4.30
N ALA A 43 0.66 -1.36 5.15
CA ALA A 43 0.36 -1.85 6.50
C ALA A 43 -0.34 -3.22 6.46
N MET A 44 -1.31 -3.42 5.55
CA MET A 44 -1.93 -4.74 5.33
C MET A 44 -0.94 -5.78 4.79
N MET A 45 -0.01 -5.38 3.93
CA MET A 45 1.02 -6.28 3.41
C MET A 45 1.97 -6.75 4.53
N CYS A 46 2.21 -5.91 5.55
CA CYS A 46 3.03 -6.21 6.72
C CYS A 46 2.29 -7.02 7.80
N ALA A 47 1.18 -6.48 8.32
CA ALA A 47 0.47 -7.01 9.49
C ALA A 47 -0.69 -7.96 9.13
N GLY A 48 -1.14 -7.96 7.88
CA GLY A 48 -2.25 -8.78 7.42
C GLY A 48 -3.62 -8.19 7.77
N TRP A 49 -4.62 -9.06 7.73
CA TRP A 49 -6.04 -8.76 7.97
C TRP A 49 -6.70 -9.92 8.74
N ASP A 50 -7.94 -9.74 9.18
CA ASP A 50 -8.67 -10.76 9.93
C ASP A 50 -8.76 -12.10 9.18
N GLY A 51 -8.38 -13.18 9.87
CA GLY A 51 -8.32 -14.53 9.30
C GLY A 51 -7.05 -14.84 8.49
N ASN A 52 -6.12 -13.89 8.35
CA ASN A 52 -4.81 -14.18 7.78
C ASN A 52 -3.91 -14.91 8.81
N ALA A 53 -3.39 -16.07 8.41
CA ALA A 53 -2.45 -16.86 9.22
C ALA A 53 -0.98 -16.67 8.81
N GLU A 54 -0.72 -15.98 7.70
CA GLU A 54 0.62 -15.82 7.14
C GLU A 54 1.30 -14.55 7.69
N GLN A 55 2.51 -14.70 8.22
CA GLN A 55 3.32 -13.55 8.61
C GLN A 55 3.74 -12.76 7.36
N THR A 56 3.58 -11.44 7.34
CA THR A 56 3.91 -10.56 6.18
C THR A 56 3.31 -11.03 4.84
N PRO A 57 1.98 -11.15 4.74
CA PRO A 57 1.30 -11.82 3.62
C PRO A 57 1.44 -11.09 2.28
N GLY A 58 1.81 -9.82 2.30
CA GLY A 58 1.92 -9.02 1.08
C GLY A 58 3.26 -9.16 0.36
N PHE A 59 4.27 -9.76 0.99
CA PHE A 59 5.62 -9.80 0.44
C PHE A 59 5.96 -11.16 -0.17
N PRO A 60 6.63 -11.21 -1.32
CA PRO A 60 7.07 -12.47 -1.93
C PRO A 60 7.97 -13.27 -0.98
N LYS A 61 7.68 -14.57 -0.79
CA LYS A 61 8.49 -15.49 0.04
C LYS A 61 9.72 -16.05 -0.67
N ASN A 62 10.22 -15.35 -1.69
CA ASN A 62 11.34 -15.79 -2.52
C ASN A 62 12.72 -15.44 -1.94
N GLY A 63 12.78 -15.06 -0.65
CA GLY A 63 14.02 -14.70 0.05
C GLY A 63 14.64 -13.36 -0.36
N LYS A 64 14.05 -12.60 -1.29
CA LYS A 64 14.58 -11.29 -1.73
C LYS A 64 14.21 -10.13 -0.81
N TRP A 65 13.30 -10.36 0.13
CA TRP A 65 12.77 -9.35 1.04
C TRP A 65 13.08 -9.75 2.48
N ASN A 66 13.78 -8.89 3.21
CA ASN A 66 13.82 -8.92 4.67
C ASN A 66 12.84 -7.85 5.18
N VAL A 67 11.72 -8.27 5.77
CA VAL A 67 10.61 -7.38 6.13
C VAL A 67 10.55 -7.24 7.64
N GLU A 68 10.74 -6.02 8.13
CA GLU A 68 10.62 -5.65 9.53
C GLU A 68 9.56 -4.56 9.67
N TRP A 69 8.72 -4.68 10.69
CA TRP A 69 7.69 -3.71 11.02
C TRP A 69 7.37 -3.78 12.50
N GLU A 70 6.87 -2.68 13.07
CA GLU A 70 6.50 -2.59 14.47
C GLU A 70 5.17 -1.85 14.62
N ASN A 71 4.47 -2.08 15.73
CA ASN A 71 3.30 -1.32 16.16
C ASN A 71 2.14 -1.25 15.13
N LEU A 72 2.04 -2.20 14.20
CA LEU A 72 0.90 -2.34 13.29
C LEU A 72 -0.08 -3.40 13.81
N ALA A 73 -1.37 -3.10 13.76
CA ALA A 73 -2.42 -4.07 14.01
C ALA A 73 -2.91 -4.68 12.68
N PRO A 74 -3.32 -5.96 12.67
CA PRO A 74 -4.07 -6.52 11.55
C PRO A 74 -5.30 -5.65 11.25
N MET A 75 -5.59 -5.45 9.97
CA MET A 75 -6.80 -4.74 9.59
C MET A 75 -8.04 -5.63 9.75
N PRO A 76 -9.21 -5.05 10.08
CA PRO A 76 -10.47 -5.77 10.07
C PRO A 76 -10.83 -6.32 8.68
#